data_AF-A0A1M7HF42-F1
#
_entry.id   AF-A0A1M7HF42-F1
#
_cell.length_a   1.000
_cell.length_b   1.000
_cell.length_c   1.000
_cell.angle_alpha   90.00
_cell.angle_beta   90.00
_cell.angle_gamma   90.00
#
_symmetry.space_group_name_H-M   'P 1'
#
loop_
_entity.id
_entity.type
_entity.pdbx_description
1 polymer ?
#
loop_
_entity_poly.entity_id
_entity_poly.type
_entity_poly.pdbx_seq_one_letter_code
_entity_poly.pdbx_strand_id
1 'polypeptide(L)'
;MSNTSKRLRTLVATGAFGMAVALVLAGCGARAGDTSGDGSASAASCVDASGSTIKLGFLNSLTGGMAISEKTVSNVLHMAADEINASGGILGKKIEYIQEDGATDWPTFAEKTEKLLTQDCVAAIFGGWTSSSRKAVKPVVEKHNGLFFYPVQYEGLESSKNIYYTGATTNQQIIPAMDFLASRGVKKLFLAGSDYVFPRTANAIIKLYAAELGIKIVGEEYVPLDKDDWTSQVAKIVAAKPDFIFNTINGSSNVGFVKAYYDAGLTAAKTPIISVSIAEEEAPAMGHEVTGHYASWNYFQSLKTPTNPKFIQSWKAYPNSSGVTSDPMEAAYISLYLYKSLVEKAGSFDVDKVNDAAKKNTITFDAPEGTVTLDGDNHHISKPGHIGRINSKNQFDVVWASDKFIEPDPYLKGYDWFPANIRDQLVDAAG
;
A
#
# COMPACT_ATOMS: atom_id res chain seq x y z
N MET A 1 -22.60 41.73 42.51
CA MET A 1 -21.49 42.03 43.45
C MET A 1 -20.19 41.72 42.70
N SER A 2 -19.71 42.59 41.80
CA SER A 2 -18.89 43.80 42.03
C SER A 2 -17.62 43.54 42.86
N ASN A 3 -16.46 43.62 42.17
CA ASN A 3 -15.17 44.27 42.53
C ASN A 3 -14.61 44.07 43.96
N THR A 4 -13.31 43.91 44.23
CA THR A 4 -12.13 44.72 43.82
C THR A 4 -10.93 44.07 44.56
N SER A 5 -9.84 43.64 43.92
CA SER A 5 -8.58 44.36 43.60
C SER A 5 -7.59 44.65 44.76
N LYS A 6 -6.31 44.27 44.53
CA LYS A 6 -5.03 44.95 44.88
C LYS A 6 -4.57 44.87 46.36
N ARG A 7 -3.28 44.86 46.76
CA ARG A 7 -1.93 44.94 46.12
C ARG A 7 -0.85 44.77 47.23
N LEU A 8 0.37 44.38 46.82
CA LEU A 8 1.72 44.79 47.30
C LEU A 8 2.23 44.45 48.73
N ARG A 9 3.44 43.87 48.80
CA ARG A 9 4.74 44.45 49.28
C ARG A 9 5.83 43.33 49.26
N THR A 10 6.97 43.38 48.56
CA THR A 10 8.23 44.19 48.62
C THR A 10 9.36 43.56 49.49
N LEU A 11 10.61 43.68 48.98
CA LEU A 11 11.98 43.52 49.54
C LEU A 11 12.73 42.22 49.14
N VAL A 12 13.80 42.23 48.30
CA VAL A 12 15.17 42.84 48.38
C VAL A 12 16.00 42.14 49.47
N ALA A 13 17.15 41.48 49.24
CA ALA A 13 18.42 42.03 48.76
C ALA A 13 19.53 40.95 48.59
N THR A 14 20.55 41.28 47.76
CA THR A 14 22.02 41.00 47.89
C THR A 14 22.54 39.54 47.91
N GLY A 15 23.68 39.17 47.33
CA GLY A 15 24.80 39.91 46.75
C GLY A 15 25.87 38.92 46.23
N ALA A 16 26.80 39.44 45.43
CA ALA A 16 27.77 38.73 44.58
C ALA A 16 29.09 38.31 45.27
N PHE A 17 29.81 37.34 44.66
CA PHE A 17 31.28 37.16 44.51
C PHE A 17 31.49 35.67 44.10
N GLY A 18 32.19 35.24 43.05
CA GLY A 18 33.28 35.79 42.26
C GLY A 18 34.56 34.98 42.51
N MET A 19 34.94 34.05 41.61
CA MET A 19 36.36 33.82 41.23
C MET A 19 36.53 32.79 40.10
N ALA A 20 37.44 33.12 39.19
CA ALA A 20 37.84 32.40 37.99
C ALA A 20 39.25 31.81 38.16
N VAL A 21 39.56 30.68 37.49
CA VAL A 21 40.91 30.21 37.08
C VAL A 21 40.68 29.19 35.94
N ALA A 22 40.92 29.48 34.65
CA ALA A 22 42.14 29.65 33.85
C ALA A 22 42.50 28.40 33.01
N LEU A 23 42.75 28.67 31.72
CA LEU A 23 43.07 27.76 30.62
C LEU A 23 44.47 27.14 30.72
N VAL A 24 44.66 25.98 30.06
CA VAL A 24 45.89 25.67 29.33
C VAL A 24 45.53 25.11 27.95
N LEU A 25 46.13 25.73 26.92
CA LEU A 25 46.10 25.41 25.50
C LEU A 25 47.45 24.76 25.08
N ALA A 26 47.44 24.19 23.87
CA ALA A 26 48.54 23.76 23.00
C ALA A 26 48.91 22.26 23.05
N GLY A 27 49.09 21.56 21.92
CA GLY A 27 49.50 22.06 20.61
C GLY A 27 49.15 21.19 19.39
N CYS A 28 49.32 21.82 18.23
CA CYS A 28 49.16 21.30 16.88
C CYS A 28 50.38 20.49 16.40
N GLY A 29 50.15 19.58 15.44
CA GLY A 29 51.18 18.99 14.59
C GLY A 29 50.58 18.13 13.47
N ALA A 30 50.40 18.73 12.29
CA ALA A 30 49.78 18.18 11.07
C ALA A 30 50.74 17.28 10.24
N ARG A 31 50.31 16.28 9.45
CA ARG A 31 49.91 16.25 8.00
C ARG A 31 50.06 14.77 7.57
N ALA A 32 49.41 14.14 6.57
CA ALA A 32 48.70 14.56 5.37
C ALA A 32 47.81 13.39 4.87
N GLY A 33 46.74 13.71 4.14
CA GLY A 33 45.93 12.73 3.41
C GLY A 33 44.53 13.25 3.09
N ASP A 34 44.45 14.33 2.32
CA ASP A 34 43.20 14.88 1.79
C ASP A 34 42.48 13.87 0.88
N THR A 35 41.26 13.49 1.25
CA THR A 35 40.12 13.50 0.33
C THR A 35 38.92 14.02 1.09
N SER A 36 38.67 15.32 0.94
CA SER A 36 37.43 16.00 1.21
C SER A 36 36.31 15.38 0.36
N GLY A 37 35.47 14.59 0.99
CA GLY A 37 34.11 14.32 0.53
C GLY A 37 33.16 14.88 1.57
N ASP A 38 32.47 15.97 1.24
CA ASP A 38 31.25 16.39 1.92
C ASP A 38 30.20 15.28 1.74
N GLY A 39 30.27 14.27 2.59
CA GLY A 39 29.23 13.27 2.76
C GLY A 39 28.35 13.70 3.92
N SER A 40 27.10 14.03 3.63
CA SER A 40 26.04 14.02 4.63
C SER A 40 26.16 12.70 5.41
N ALA A 41 26.48 12.77 6.70
CA ALA A 41 26.62 11.59 7.53
C ALA A 41 25.25 10.90 7.61
N SER A 42 25.01 9.93 6.73
CA SER A 42 23.91 9.00 6.87
C SER A 42 24.04 8.37 8.25
N ALA A 43 22.99 8.42 9.07
CA ALA A 43 22.96 7.68 10.31
C ALA A 43 23.39 6.23 10.03
N ALA A 44 24.42 5.74 10.71
CA ALA A 44 24.90 4.38 10.50
C ALA A 44 23.74 3.41 10.75
N SER A 45 23.38 2.62 9.74
CA SER A 45 22.33 1.59 9.85
C SER A 45 22.66 0.64 11.00
N CYS A 46 21.69 0.35 11.87
CA CYS A 46 21.88 -0.58 12.99
C CYS A 46 21.63 -2.05 12.60
N VAL A 47 21.37 -2.32 11.30
CA VAL A 47 21.14 -3.67 10.76
C VAL A 47 22.40 -4.52 10.91
N ASP A 48 22.31 -5.60 11.69
CA ASP A 48 23.38 -6.59 11.81
C ASP A 48 23.22 -7.69 10.76
N ALA A 49 24.10 -7.67 9.77
CA ALA A 49 24.21 -8.70 8.73
C ALA A 49 25.46 -9.57 8.90
N SER A 50 26.09 -9.62 10.08
CA SER A 50 27.28 -10.45 10.33
C SER A 50 26.95 -11.92 10.66
N GLY A 51 25.77 -12.17 11.23
CA GLY A 51 25.32 -13.50 11.68
C GLY A 51 24.71 -14.38 10.59
N SER A 52 24.09 -15.49 11.01
CA SER A 52 23.36 -16.43 10.15
C SER A 52 21.90 -16.08 9.91
N THR A 53 21.41 -14.99 10.50
CA THR A 53 20.04 -14.49 10.35
C THR A 53 20.02 -13.05 9.84
N ILE A 54 18.86 -12.63 9.33
CA ILE A 54 18.55 -11.24 8.99
C ILE A 54 17.12 -10.93 9.44
N LYS A 55 16.95 -9.78 10.11
CA LYS A 55 15.63 -9.38 10.61
C LYS A 55 14.83 -8.65 9.56
N LEU A 56 13.56 -9.03 9.35
CA LEU A 56 12.60 -8.32 8.51
C LEU A 56 11.38 -7.93 9.34
N GLY A 57 10.85 -6.73 9.15
CA GLY A 57 9.65 -6.26 9.84
C GLY A 57 8.40 -6.58 9.03
N PHE A 58 7.38 -7.18 9.64
CA PHE A 58 6.05 -7.30 9.05
C PHE A 58 5.11 -6.35 9.78
N LEU A 59 4.48 -5.43 9.05
CA LEU A 59 3.64 -4.39 9.61
C LEU A 59 2.28 -4.39 8.91
N ASN A 60 1.27 -4.90 9.62
CA ASN A 60 -0.09 -5.03 9.13
C ASN A 60 -1.08 -4.76 10.27
N SER A 61 -2.30 -4.36 9.94
CA SER A 61 -3.40 -4.29 10.90
C SER A 61 -3.86 -5.70 11.26
N LEU A 62 -3.49 -6.19 12.45
CA LEU A 62 -3.98 -7.44 13.02
C LEU A 62 -5.22 -7.20 13.90
N THR A 63 -5.49 -5.94 14.23
CA THR A 63 -6.71 -5.46 14.86
C THR A 63 -7.30 -4.25 14.11
N GLY A 64 -8.53 -3.86 14.45
CA GLY A 64 -9.24 -2.77 13.78
C GLY A 64 -9.97 -3.18 12.49
N GLY A 65 -10.54 -2.20 11.78
CA GLY A 65 -11.43 -2.40 10.63
C GLY A 65 -10.77 -3.03 9.40
N MET A 66 -9.45 -2.96 9.29
CA MET A 66 -8.69 -3.59 8.21
C MET A 66 -8.20 -5.00 8.54
N ALA A 67 -8.42 -5.51 9.76
CA ALA A 67 -7.88 -6.80 10.19
C ALA A 67 -8.36 -7.99 9.36
N ILE A 68 -9.55 -7.92 8.76
CA ILE A 68 -10.07 -8.98 7.87
C ILE A 68 -9.23 -9.12 6.60
N SER A 69 -8.73 -8.00 6.07
CA SER A 69 -7.96 -7.94 4.84
C SER A 69 -6.45 -8.08 5.10
N GLU A 70 -5.94 -7.45 6.15
CA GLU A 70 -4.49 -7.38 6.40
C GLU A 70 -3.90 -8.62 7.07
N LYS A 71 -4.70 -9.43 7.78
CA LYS A 71 -4.24 -10.71 8.34
C LYS A 71 -3.88 -11.73 7.26
N THR A 72 -4.65 -11.80 6.18
CA THR A 72 -4.39 -12.75 5.09
C THR A 72 -3.09 -12.40 4.37
N VAL A 73 -2.86 -11.10 4.15
CA VAL A 73 -1.60 -10.55 3.63
C VAL A 73 -0.42 -10.88 4.55
N SER A 74 -0.54 -10.60 5.85
CA SER A 74 0.50 -10.94 6.84
C SER A 74 0.82 -12.44 6.86
N ASN A 75 -0.19 -13.31 6.80
CA ASN A 75 0.04 -14.76 6.78
C ASN A 75 0.79 -15.23 5.53
N VAL A 76 0.57 -14.59 4.37
CA VAL A 76 1.32 -14.92 3.15
C VAL A 76 2.76 -14.40 3.20
N LEU A 77 3.02 -13.27 3.87
CA LEU A 77 4.39 -12.84 4.16
C LEU A 77 5.14 -13.88 5.01
N HIS A 78 4.49 -14.42 6.04
CA HIS A 78 5.06 -15.52 6.85
C HIS A 78 5.36 -16.75 5.99
N MET A 79 4.40 -17.20 5.17
CA MET A 79 4.62 -18.33 4.26
C MET A 79 5.80 -18.10 3.31
N ALA A 80 5.87 -16.93 2.67
CA ALA A 80 6.95 -16.61 1.73
C ALA A 80 8.32 -16.56 2.43
N ALA A 81 8.40 -16.02 3.65
CA ALA A 81 9.62 -16.04 4.44
C ALA A 81 10.05 -17.47 4.81
N ASP A 82 9.12 -18.34 5.16
CA ASP A 82 9.38 -19.75 5.46
C ASP A 82 9.88 -20.51 4.22
N GLU A 83 9.32 -20.25 3.03
CA GLU A 83 9.80 -20.80 1.77
C GLU A 83 11.23 -20.33 1.44
N ILE A 84 11.50 -19.03 1.60
CA ILE A 84 12.84 -18.46 1.40
C ILE A 84 13.82 -19.08 2.40
N ASN A 85 13.42 -19.26 3.65
CA ASN A 85 14.21 -19.94 4.66
C ASN A 85 14.50 -21.39 4.27
N ALA A 86 13.50 -22.15 3.82
CA ALA A 86 13.67 -23.54 3.40
C ALA A 86 14.64 -23.66 2.20
N SER A 87 14.71 -22.64 1.35
CA SER A 87 15.62 -22.58 0.18
C SER A 87 17.01 -22.00 0.45
N GLY A 88 17.37 -21.78 1.73
CA GLY A 88 18.71 -21.33 2.12
C GLY A 88 18.78 -19.89 2.61
N GLY A 89 17.68 -19.16 2.61
CA GLY A 89 17.60 -17.77 3.06
C GLY A 89 17.99 -16.77 1.96
N ILE A 90 18.43 -15.57 2.37
CA ILE A 90 18.92 -14.51 1.47
C ILE A 90 20.41 -14.34 1.74
N LEU A 91 21.26 -14.52 0.72
CA LEU A 91 22.72 -14.55 0.89
C LEU A 91 23.19 -15.51 2.00
N GLY A 92 22.51 -16.65 2.14
CA GLY A 92 22.79 -17.67 3.17
C GLY A 92 22.26 -17.34 4.58
N LYS A 93 21.55 -16.22 4.76
CA LYS A 93 20.99 -15.79 6.06
C LYS A 93 19.51 -16.12 6.15
N LYS A 94 19.09 -16.75 7.25
CA LYS A 94 17.67 -17.02 7.52
C LYS A 94 16.93 -15.74 7.91
N ILE A 95 15.75 -15.54 7.36
CA ILE A 95 14.82 -14.49 7.74
C ILE A 95 14.31 -14.78 9.15
N GLU A 96 14.50 -13.81 10.04
CA GLU A 96 13.83 -13.68 11.33
C GLU A 96 12.80 -12.55 11.20
N TYR A 97 11.51 -12.87 11.11
CA TYR A 97 10.50 -11.83 10.97
C TYR A 97 10.05 -11.29 12.34
N ILE A 98 9.80 -9.98 12.42
CA ILE A 98 9.24 -9.29 13.59
C ILE A 98 7.91 -8.69 13.17
N GLN A 99 6.82 -9.20 13.73
CA GLN A 99 5.47 -8.75 13.44
C GLN A 99 5.06 -7.62 14.39
N GLU A 100 4.57 -6.52 13.84
CA GLU A 100 3.92 -5.44 14.56
C GLU A 100 2.47 -5.28 14.09
N ASP A 101 1.58 -4.87 15.01
CA ASP A 101 0.18 -4.57 14.73
C ASP A 101 -0.01 -3.06 14.50
N GLY A 102 -0.46 -2.70 13.29
CA GLY A 102 -0.79 -1.33 12.92
C GLY A 102 -2.19 -0.88 13.34
N ALA A 103 -3.04 -1.80 13.81
CA ALA A 103 -4.35 -1.54 14.43
C ALA A 103 -5.35 -0.69 13.61
N THR A 104 -5.18 -0.59 12.28
CA THR A 104 -5.93 0.36 11.43
C THR A 104 -5.74 1.83 11.85
N ASP A 105 -4.59 2.18 12.44
CA ASP A 105 -4.28 3.51 12.95
C ASP A 105 -2.98 4.07 12.35
N TRP A 106 -3.10 5.16 11.58
CA TRP A 106 -1.98 5.70 10.79
C TRP A 106 -0.80 6.16 11.66
N PRO A 107 -1.01 6.87 12.78
CA PRO A 107 0.06 7.17 13.74
C PRO A 107 0.75 5.93 14.30
N THR A 108 -0.01 4.88 14.63
CA THR A 108 0.55 3.59 15.08
C THR A 108 1.46 2.99 14.01
N PHE A 109 1.06 2.98 12.74
CA PHE A 109 1.93 2.52 11.64
C PHE A 109 3.27 3.29 11.59
N ALA A 110 3.26 4.61 11.77
CA ALA A 110 4.49 5.41 11.83
C ALA A 110 5.35 5.06 13.07
N GLU A 111 4.74 4.94 14.25
CA GLU A 111 5.43 4.54 15.48
C GLU A 111 6.09 3.16 15.35
N LYS A 112 5.35 2.17 14.85
CA LYS A 112 5.85 0.81 14.65
C LYS A 112 6.94 0.75 13.61
N THR A 113 6.85 1.56 12.56
CA THR A 113 7.95 1.70 11.58
C THR A 113 9.22 2.23 12.23
N GLU A 114 9.12 3.30 13.03
CA GLU A 114 10.29 3.85 13.75
C GLU A 114 10.89 2.79 14.69
N LYS A 115 10.06 2.06 15.45
CA LYS A 115 10.51 0.96 16.32
C LYS A 115 11.25 -0.12 15.53
N LEU A 116 10.65 -0.61 14.44
CA LEU A 116 11.23 -1.65 13.60
C LEU A 116 12.61 -1.24 13.05
N LEU A 117 12.76 0.02 12.62
CA LEU A 117 14.02 0.51 12.06
C LEU A 117 15.08 0.84 13.14
N THR A 118 14.68 1.35 14.30
CA THR A 118 15.62 1.92 15.28
C THR A 118 15.91 1.03 16.48
N GLN A 119 14.97 0.15 16.86
CA GLN A 119 15.10 -0.73 18.03
C GLN A 119 15.30 -2.18 17.60
N ASP A 120 14.49 -2.65 16.64
CA ASP A 120 14.58 -4.02 16.15
C ASP A 120 15.66 -4.19 15.07
N CYS A 121 16.07 -3.07 14.45
CA CYS A 121 17.09 -3.00 13.41
C CYS A 121 16.80 -3.94 12.23
N VAL A 122 15.56 -3.93 11.75
CA VAL A 122 15.15 -4.72 10.59
C VAL A 122 15.77 -4.17 9.30
N ALA A 123 16.12 -5.06 8.38
CA ALA A 123 16.73 -4.71 7.10
C ALA A 123 15.72 -4.15 6.07
N ALA A 124 14.45 -4.51 6.21
CA ALA A 124 13.33 -3.98 5.45
C ALA A 124 12.01 -4.28 6.17
N ILE A 125 10.98 -3.49 5.86
CA ILE A 125 9.61 -3.64 6.37
C ILE A 125 8.69 -4.04 5.20
N PHE A 126 7.75 -4.95 5.45
CA PHE A 126 6.78 -5.46 4.48
C PHE A 126 5.36 -5.34 5.04
N GLY A 127 4.41 -4.95 4.20
CA GLY A 127 3.00 -4.93 4.56
C GLY A 127 2.33 -3.58 4.32
N GLY A 128 1.38 -3.24 5.18
CA GLY A 128 0.45 -2.14 5.00
C GLY A 128 -0.72 -2.47 4.08
N TRP A 129 -1.72 -1.59 4.09
CA TRP A 129 -2.88 -1.67 3.21
C TRP A 129 -3.35 -0.28 2.80
N THR A 130 -3.79 0.54 3.76
CA THR A 130 -4.35 1.84 3.41
C THR A 130 -3.25 2.81 2.99
N SER A 131 -3.56 3.65 2.02
CA SER A 131 -2.68 4.75 1.63
C SER A 131 -2.40 5.73 2.77
N SER A 132 -3.32 5.88 3.72
CA SER A 132 -3.07 6.70 4.91
C SER A 132 -1.99 6.10 5.82
N SER A 133 -1.97 4.78 6.03
CA SER A 133 -0.85 4.11 6.70
C SER A 133 0.44 4.33 5.92
N ARG A 134 0.44 4.08 4.60
CA ARG A 134 1.64 4.25 3.76
C ARG A 134 2.22 5.67 3.85
N LYS A 135 1.36 6.70 3.76
CA LYS A 135 1.77 8.10 3.88
C LYS A 135 2.33 8.45 5.26
N ALA A 136 1.86 7.80 6.32
CA ALA A 136 2.43 7.93 7.66
C ALA A 136 3.80 7.22 7.80
N VAL A 137 3.98 6.07 7.15
CA VAL A 137 5.23 5.29 7.11
C VAL A 137 6.31 5.98 6.29
N LYS A 138 5.95 6.56 5.14
CA LYS A 138 6.87 7.18 4.17
C LYS A 138 7.91 8.13 4.79
N PRO A 139 7.55 9.18 5.55
CA PRO A 139 8.53 10.10 6.11
C PRO A 139 9.46 9.42 7.13
N VAL A 140 9.00 8.35 7.81
CA VAL A 140 9.80 7.60 8.78
C VAL A 140 10.86 6.76 8.05
N VAL A 141 10.48 6.02 7.01
CA VAL A 141 11.46 5.22 6.24
C VAL A 141 12.46 6.10 5.50
N GLU A 142 12.04 7.25 5.00
CA GLU A 142 12.94 8.22 4.35
C GLU A 142 13.92 8.83 5.35
N LYS A 143 13.45 9.23 6.54
CA LYS A 143 14.28 9.77 7.63
C LYS A 143 15.36 8.78 8.09
N HIS A 144 15.02 7.49 8.16
CA HIS A 144 15.91 6.44 8.67
C HIS A 144 16.68 5.69 7.58
N ASN A 145 16.55 6.11 6.31
CA ASN A 145 17.03 5.36 5.15
C ASN A 145 16.65 3.87 5.20
N GLY A 146 15.42 3.56 5.63
CA GLY A 146 14.86 2.22 5.65
C GLY A 146 14.23 1.83 4.31
N LEU A 147 13.86 0.56 4.16
CA LEU A 147 13.08 0.08 3.01
C LEU A 147 11.71 -0.38 3.46
N PHE A 148 10.68 -0.01 2.71
CA PHE A 148 9.32 -0.49 2.87
C PHE A 148 8.79 -1.09 1.58
N PHE A 149 8.23 -2.30 1.66
CA PHE A 149 7.64 -3.01 0.54
C PHE A 149 6.12 -3.04 0.73
N TYR A 150 5.42 -2.31 -0.16
CA TYR A 150 4.00 -2.04 -0.08
C TYR A 150 3.22 -2.89 -1.10
N PRO A 151 2.39 -3.86 -0.66
CA PRO A 151 1.87 -4.93 -1.52
C PRO A 151 0.39 -4.77 -1.88
N VAL A 152 -0.08 -3.56 -2.16
CA VAL A 152 -1.51 -3.32 -2.36
C VAL A 152 -1.72 -2.16 -3.35
N GLN A 153 -2.85 -2.19 -4.04
CA GLN A 153 -3.22 -1.14 -4.98
C GLN A 153 -3.39 0.21 -4.29
N TYR A 154 -3.06 1.29 -5.01
CA TYR A 154 -3.21 2.65 -4.48
C TYR A 154 -3.46 3.71 -5.56
N GLU A 155 -3.61 4.96 -5.12
CA GLU A 155 -4.03 6.10 -5.94
C GLU A 155 -2.98 6.63 -6.93
N GLY A 156 -1.75 6.12 -6.89
CA GLY A 156 -0.64 6.71 -7.65
C GLY A 156 -0.16 8.02 -7.03
N LEU A 157 0.40 8.89 -7.86
CA LEU A 157 0.88 10.22 -7.52
C LEU A 157 2.01 10.24 -6.47
N GLU A 158 2.69 9.12 -6.31
CA GLU A 158 3.76 8.94 -5.34
C GLU A 158 4.88 8.08 -5.90
N SER A 159 6.11 8.39 -5.50
CA SER A 159 7.25 7.50 -5.59
C SER A 159 8.20 7.86 -4.44
N SER A 160 8.99 6.89 -3.99
CA SER A 160 10.02 7.08 -2.98
C SER A 160 11.15 6.11 -3.23
N LYS A 161 12.40 6.56 -3.08
CA LYS A 161 13.56 5.66 -3.13
C LYS A 161 13.56 4.64 -1.99
N ASN A 162 12.75 4.86 -0.95
CA ASN A 162 12.67 4.02 0.24
C ASN A 162 11.43 3.11 0.24
N ILE A 163 10.60 3.15 -0.82
CA ILE A 163 9.39 2.33 -0.95
C ILE A 163 9.42 1.57 -2.27
N TYR A 164 9.15 0.26 -2.22
CA TYR A 164 8.91 -0.58 -3.38
C TYR A 164 7.43 -0.96 -3.44
N TYR A 165 6.80 -0.69 -4.59
CA TYR A 165 5.36 -0.82 -4.79
C TYR A 165 5.08 -2.07 -5.62
N THR A 166 4.51 -3.09 -4.98
CA THR A 166 4.22 -4.39 -5.60
C THR A 166 2.73 -4.63 -5.88
N GLY A 167 1.87 -3.76 -5.34
CA GLY A 167 0.49 -3.61 -5.82
C GLY A 167 0.38 -2.62 -6.98
N ALA A 168 -0.79 -2.57 -7.61
CA ALA A 168 -1.01 -1.73 -8.78
C ALA A 168 -1.11 -0.23 -8.47
N THR A 169 -0.68 0.57 -9.44
CA THR A 169 -1.11 1.97 -9.55
C THR A 169 -2.29 2.12 -10.51
N THR A 170 -2.84 3.33 -10.64
CA THR A 170 -4.13 3.58 -11.28
C THR A 170 -4.18 3.18 -12.75
N ASN A 171 -3.07 3.32 -13.50
CA ASN A 171 -3.02 2.88 -14.90
C ASN A 171 -3.05 1.35 -15.07
N GLN A 172 -2.78 0.59 -14.01
CA GLN A 172 -2.73 -0.87 -14.03
C GLN A 172 -4.04 -1.51 -13.51
N GLN A 173 -4.97 -0.72 -12.97
CA GLN A 173 -6.21 -1.23 -12.37
C GLN A 173 -7.43 -0.35 -12.70
N ILE A 174 -7.44 0.91 -12.27
CA ILE A 174 -8.59 1.82 -12.43
C ILE A 174 -8.84 2.16 -13.90
N ILE A 175 -7.79 2.47 -14.67
CA ILE A 175 -7.92 2.80 -16.10
C ILE A 175 -8.49 1.60 -16.89
N PRO A 176 -7.94 0.38 -16.78
CA PRO A 176 -8.56 -0.83 -17.32
C PRO A 176 -10.03 -1.04 -16.93
N ALA A 177 -10.40 -0.80 -15.67
CA ALA A 177 -11.77 -0.92 -15.20
C ALA A 177 -12.70 0.08 -15.91
N MET A 178 -12.26 1.33 -16.07
CA MET A 178 -13.00 2.37 -16.77
C MET A 178 -13.14 2.09 -18.27
N ASP A 179 -12.07 1.59 -18.92
CA ASP A 179 -12.10 1.15 -20.32
C ASP A 179 -13.08 0.00 -20.52
N PHE A 180 -13.07 -0.97 -19.60
CA PHE A 180 -14.05 -2.05 -19.60
C PHE A 180 -15.47 -1.51 -19.50
N LEU A 181 -15.77 -0.61 -18.56
CA LEU A 181 -17.10 0.01 -18.44
C LEU A 181 -17.51 0.76 -19.73
N ALA A 182 -16.61 1.54 -20.32
CA ALA A 182 -16.87 2.25 -21.57
C ALA A 182 -17.17 1.28 -22.72
N SER A 183 -16.39 0.19 -22.86
CA SER A 183 -16.61 -0.86 -23.87
C SER A 183 -17.95 -1.58 -23.70
N ARG A 184 -18.47 -1.63 -22.46
CA ARG A 184 -19.79 -2.17 -22.12
C ARG A 184 -20.94 -1.18 -22.36
N GLY A 185 -20.63 0.02 -22.86
CA GLY A 185 -21.61 1.05 -23.17
C GLY A 185 -22.17 1.77 -21.95
N VAL A 186 -21.49 1.71 -20.79
CA VAL A 186 -21.88 2.42 -19.57
C VAL A 186 -21.95 3.93 -19.84
N LYS A 187 -23.00 4.59 -19.35
CA LYS A 187 -23.22 6.04 -19.50
C LYS A 187 -23.37 6.76 -18.17
N LYS A 188 -23.77 6.06 -17.11
CA LYS A 188 -23.95 6.60 -15.75
C LYS A 188 -23.20 5.76 -14.73
N LEU A 189 -22.29 6.41 -14.02
CA LEU A 189 -21.49 5.78 -12.96
C LEU A 189 -21.76 6.48 -11.62
N PHE A 190 -21.95 5.70 -10.56
CA PHE A 190 -21.97 6.21 -9.19
C PHE A 190 -20.70 5.80 -8.48
N LEU A 191 -20.06 6.73 -7.76
CA LEU A 191 -18.83 6.46 -7.01
C LEU A 191 -19.17 6.24 -5.53
N ALA A 192 -18.79 5.09 -4.98
CA ALA A 192 -18.98 4.78 -3.57
C ALA A 192 -17.62 4.45 -2.96
N GLY A 193 -17.21 5.18 -1.91
CA GLY A 193 -15.87 5.04 -1.33
C GLY A 193 -15.85 5.11 0.20
N SER A 194 -14.76 4.63 0.80
CA SER A 194 -14.46 4.93 2.20
C SER A 194 -13.86 6.34 2.33
N ASP A 195 -14.13 7.07 3.41
CA ASP A 195 -13.68 8.47 3.54
C ASP A 195 -12.22 8.58 4.03
N TYR A 196 -11.27 8.32 3.13
CA TYR A 196 -9.84 8.56 3.35
C TYR A 196 -9.11 8.86 2.02
N VAL A 197 -7.79 9.01 2.05
CA VAL A 197 -7.01 9.53 0.91
C VAL A 197 -7.13 8.69 -0.38
N PHE A 198 -7.16 7.35 -0.29
CA PHE A 198 -7.22 6.51 -1.49
C PHE A 198 -8.53 6.73 -2.27
N PRO A 199 -9.73 6.55 -1.70
CA PRO A 199 -10.97 6.71 -2.46
C PRO A 199 -11.16 8.14 -2.96
N ARG A 200 -10.77 9.15 -2.17
CA ARG A 200 -10.85 10.57 -2.57
C ARG A 200 -10.00 10.85 -3.81
N THR A 201 -8.75 10.40 -3.82
CA THR A 201 -7.81 10.64 -4.93
C THR A 201 -8.15 9.78 -6.14
N ALA A 202 -8.44 8.50 -5.92
CA ALA A 202 -8.87 7.58 -6.97
C ALA A 202 -10.14 8.08 -7.67
N ASN A 203 -11.16 8.50 -6.91
CA ASN A 203 -12.40 9.03 -7.48
C ASN A 203 -12.20 10.38 -8.20
N ALA A 204 -11.23 11.20 -7.79
CA ALA A 204 -10.86 12.40 -8.54
C ALA A 204 -10.29 12.04 -9.93
N ILE A 205 -9.40 11.04 -10.00
CA ILE A 205 -8.86 10.51 -11.26
C ILE A 205 -9.97 9.88 -12.10
N ILE A 206 -10.85 9.07 -11.50
CA ILE A 206 -12.00 8.45 -12.17
C ILE A 206 -12.92 9.52 -12.77
N LYS A 207 -13.19 10.63 -12.06
CA LYS A 207 -14.01 11.73 -12.60
C LYS A 207 -13.41 12.36 -13.84
N LEU A 208 -12.10 12.60 -13.84
CA LEU A 208 -11.39 13.14 -15.01
C LEU A 208 -11.47 12.17 -16.18
N TYR A 209 -11.19 10.89 -15.95
CA TYR A 209 -11.21 9.90 -17.02
C TYR A 209 -12.64 9.57 -17.51
N ALA A 210 -13.63 9.61 -16.62
CA ALA A 210 -15.04 9.47 -16.99
C ALA A 210 -15.50 10.57 -17.95
N ALA A 211 -15.01 11.81 -17.79
CA ALA A 211 -15.31 12.89 -18.71
C ALA A 211 -14.74 12.62 -20.12
N GLU A 212 -13.50 12.11 -20.20
CA GLU A 212 -12.87 11.68 -21.46
C GLU A 212 -13.66 10.57 -22.14
N LEU A 213 -14.13 9.58 -21.37
CA LEU A 213 -14.91 8.45 -21.88
C LEU A 213 -16.39 8.79 -22.16
N GLY A 214 -16.84 10.01 -21.87
CA GLY A 214 -18.24 10.40 -21.99
C GLY A 214 -19.18 9.67 -21.01
N ILE A 215 -18.66 9.21 -19.88
CA ILE A 215 -19.41 8.59 -18.78
C ILE A 215 -19.81 9.67 -17.78
N LYS A 216 -21.11 9.81 -17.52
CA LYS A 216 -21.62 10.78 -16.54
C LYS A 216 -21.50 10.22 -15.13
N ILE A 217 -20.85 10.94 -14.24
CA ILE A 217 -20.91 10.68 -12.80
C ILE A 217 -22.25 11.20 -12.27
N VAL A 218 -23.07 10.31 -11.71
CA VAL A 218 -24.43 10.62 -11.23
C VAL A 218 -24.54 10.71 -9.70
N GLY A 219 -23.44 10.45 -9.00
CA GLY A 219 -23.32 10.61 -7.56
C GLY A 219 -21.95 10.14 -7.08
N GLU A 220 -21.54 10.64 -5.92
CA GLU A 220 -20.28 10.32 -5.26
C GLU A 220 -20.52 10.43 -3.76
N GLU A 221 -20.31 9.35 -3.03
CA GLU A 221 -20.56 9.30 -1.58
C GLU A 221 -19.42 8.60 -0.84
N TYR A 222 -19.16 9.08 0.37
CA TYR A 222 -18.12 8.56 1.25
C TYR A 222 -18.68 8.23 2.64
N VAL A 223 -18.19 7.14 3.23
CA VAL A 223 -18.43 6.78 4.63
C VAL A 223 -17.09 6.52 5.31
N PRO A 224 -16.80 7.12 6.49
CA PRO A 224 -15.57 6.85 7.22
C PRO A 224 -15.38 5.35 7.53
N LEU A 225 -14.13 4.88 7.56
CA LEU A 225 -13.80 3.46 7.78
C LEU A 225 -14.32 2.89 9.12
N ASP A 226 -14.52 3.74 10.12
CA ASP A 226 -15.03 3.39 11.45
C ASP A 226 -16.57 3.46 11.57
N LYS A 227 -17.28 3.75 10.46
CA LYS A 227 -18.74 3.85 10.40
C LYS A 227 -19.33 2.77 9.51
N ASP A 228 -20.49 2.26 9.91
CA ASP A 228 -21.17 1.16 9.23
C ASP A 228 -22.64 1.47 8.85
N ASP A 229 -23.02 2.74 8.84
CA ASP A 229 -24.34 3.16 8.32
C ASP A 229 -24.23 3.65 6.87
N TRP A 230 -24.76 2.82 5.97
CA TRP A 230 -24.76 3.03 4.52
C TRP A 230 -26.13 3.43 3.96
N THR A 231 -27.14 3.56 4.82
CA THR A 231 -28.56 3.70 4.41
C THR A 231 -28.78 4.94 3.55
N SER A 232 -28.22 6.07 3.96
CA SER A 232 -28.35 7.36 3.25
C SER A 232 -27.68 7.32 1.87
N GLN A 233 -26.51 6.72 1.79
CA GLN A 233 -25.70 6.61 0.57
C GLN A 233 -26.40 5.70 -0.43
N VAL A 234 -26.89 4.54 0.00
CA VAL A 234 -27.64 3.63 -0.87
C VAL A 234 -28.95 4.25 -1.34
N ALA A 235 -29.65 5.02 -0.51
CA ALA A 235 -30.84 5.76 -0.96
C ALA A 235 -30.52 6.72 -2.12
N LYS A 236 -29.37 7.39 -2.10
CA LYS A 236 -28.90 8.24 -3.20
C LYS A 236 -28.55 7.42 -4.45
N ILE A 237 -27.96 6.23 -4.30
CA ILE A 237 -27.70 5.30 -5.42
C ILE A 237 -29.02 4.91 -6.10
N VAL A 238 -30.03 4.51 -5.31
CA VAL A 238 -31.37 4.16 -5.81
C VAL A 238 -32.00 5.32 -6.58
N ALA A 239 -31.89 6.54 -6.06
CA ALA A 239 -32.42 7.73 -6.71
C ALA A 239 -31.68 8.08 -8.02
N ALA A 240 -30.36 7.91 -8.05
CA ALA A 240 -29.50 8.23 -9.18
C ALA A 240 -29.65 7.25 -10.36
N LYS A 241 -30.06 6.00 -10.10
CA LYS A 241 -30.23 4.92 -11.09
C LYS A 241 -29.00 4.81 -12.02
N PRO A 242 -27.80 4.56 -11.47
CA PRO A 242 -26.61 4.39 -12.29
C PRO A 242 -26.63 3.07 -13.07
N ASP A 243 -25.87 2.99 -14.15
CA ASP A 243 -25.67 1.73 -14.87
C ASP A 243 -24.72 0.82 -14.09
N PHE A 244 -23.72 1.40 -13.43
CA PHE A 244 -22.75 0.73 -12.57
C PHE A 244 -22.43 1.55 -11.32
N ILE A 245 -22.00 0.87 -10.26
CA ILE A 245 -21.36 1.49 -9.10
C ILE A 245 -19.86 1.17 -9.17
N PHE A 246 -19.02 2.21 -9.12
CA PHE A 246 -17.59 2.05 -8.93
C PHE A 246 -17.29 2.07 -7.43
N ASN A 247 -16.82 0.95 -6.91
CA ASN A 247 -16.59 0.72 -5.48
C ASN A 247 -15.12 0.87 -5.11
N THR A 248 -14.81 1.89 -4.31
CA THR A 248 -13.51 2.16 -3.67
C THR A 248 -13.58 2.01 -2.13
N ILE A 249 -14.57 1.27 -1.60
CA ILE A 249 -14.75 0.99 -0.18
C ILE A 249 -13.78 -0.11 0.28
N ASN A 250 -13.16 0.01 1.45
CA ASN A 250 -12.15 -0.92 1.94
C ASN A 250 -12.53 -1.62 3.25
N GLY A 251 -11.97 -2.81 3.49
CA GLY A 251 -12.10 -3.55 4.74
C GLY A 251 -13.55 -3.90 5.11
N SER A 252 -13.85 -3.90 6.40
CA SER A 252 -15.18 -4.26 6.93
C SER A 252 -16.32 -3.39 6.41
N SER A 253 -16.04 -2.15 5.98
CA SER A 253 -17.02 -1.24 5.39
C SER A 253 -17.74 -1.81 4.17
N ASN A 254 -17.12 -2.73 3.42
CA ASN A 254 -17.79 -3.39 2.29
C ASN A 254 -18.98 -4.25 2.75
N VAL A 255 -18.91 -4.86 3.95
CA VAL A 255 -19.98 -5.72 4.47
C VAL A 255 -21.26 -4.91 4.70
N GLY A 256 -21.15 -3.77 5.38
CA GLY A 256 -22.28 -2.87 5.60
C GLY A 256 -22.84 -2.29 4.31
N PHE A 257 -21.97 -1.91 3.37
CA PHE A 257 -22.39 -1.38 2.07
C PHE A 257 -23.16 -2.42 1.24
N VAL A 258 -22.62 -3.63 1.10
CA VAL A 258 -23.26 -4.71 0.31
C VAL A 258 -24.59 -5.12 0.93
N LYS A 259 -24.67 -5.19 2.26
CA LYS A 259 -25.93 -5.42 2.96
C LYS A 259 -26.97 -4.34 2.65
N ALA A 260 -26.63 -3.06 2.85
CA ALA A 260 -27.55 -1.95 2.60
C ALA A 260 -27.97 -1.89 1.11
N TYR A 261 -27.05 -2.19 0.19
CA TYR A 261 -27.31 -2.31 -1.25
C TYR A 261 -28.42 -3.33 -1.55
N TYR A 262 -28.33 -4.52 -0.98
CA TYR A 262 -29.35 -5.57 -1.17
C TYR A 262 -30.65 -5.28 -0.43
N ASP A 263 -30.60 -4.75 0.78
CA ASP A 263 -31.78 -4.36 1.57
C ASP A 263 -32.61 -3.26 0.86
N ALA A 264 -31.96 -2.42 0.07
CA ALA A 264 -32.61 -1.42 -0.78
C ALA A 264 -33.16 -1.98 -2.11
N GLY A 265 -33.03 -3.29 -2.36
CA GLY A 265 -33.54 -3.98 -3.55
C GLY A 265 -32.68 -3.83 -4.81
N LEU A 266 -31.43 -3.37 -4.68
CA LEU A 266 -30.47 -3.36 -5.79
C LEU A 266 -29.95 -4.79 -6.04
N THR A 267 -29.54 -5.08 -7.27
CA THR A 267 -29.07 -6.43 -7.68
C THR A 267 -28.00 -6.33 -8.75
N ALA A 268 -27.05 -7.26 -8.77
CA ALA A 268 -25.98 -7.29 -9.78
C ALA A 268 -26.50 -7.29 -11.23
N ALA A 269 -27.74 -7.76 -11.47
CA ALA A 269 -28.37 -7.76 -12.78
C ALA A 269 -28.81 -6.36 -13.26
N LYS A 270 -29.11 -5.44 -12.34
CA LYS A 270 -29.64 -4.09 -12.65
C LYS A 270 -28.64 -2.97 -12.38
N THR A 271 -27.86 -3.10 -11.32
CA THR A 271 -26.93 -2.06 -10.84
C THR A 271 -25.63 -2.70 -10.37
N PRO A 272 -24.90 -3.40 -11.26
CA PRO A 272 -23.67 -4.08 -10.90
C PRO A 272 -22.64 -3.14 -10.27
N ILE A 273 -21.94 -3.67 -9.27
CA ILE A 273 -20.74 -3.07 -8.68
C ILE A 273 -19.52 -3.57 -9.46
N ILE A 274 -18.59 -2.66 -9.77
CA ILE A 274 -17.19 -2.99 -10.08
C ILE A 274 -16.31 -2.45 -8.96
N SER A 275 -15.55 -3.32 -8.31
CA SER A 275 -14.71 -2.97 -7.16
C SER A 275 -13.22 -3.03 -7.48
N VAL A 276 -12.45 -2.19 -6.81
CA VAL A 276 -10.98 -2.26 -6.80
C VAL A 276 -10.45 -2.66 -5.42
N SER A 277 -11.30 -3.28 -4.59
CA SER A 277 -11.06 -3.47 -3.15
C SER A 277 -11.82 -4.66 -2.54
N ILE A 278 -12.53 -5.46 -3.35
CA ILE A 278 -13.12 -6.74 -2.96
C ILE A 278 -12.37 -7.85 -3.68
N ALA A 279 -11.81 -8.78 -2.91
CA ALA A 279 -11.12 -9.97 -3.41
C ALA A 279 -11.77 -11.28 -2.93
N GLU A 280 -11.20 -12.43 -3.31
CA GLU A 280 -11.75 -13.77 -3.09
C GLU A 280 -11.99 -14.10 -1.61
N GLU A 281 -11.11 -13.64 -0.73
CA GLU A 281 -11.22 -13.83 0.73
C GLU A 281 -12.39 -13.07 1.35
N GLU A 282 -12.76 -11.94 0.75
CA GLU A 282 -13.73 -11.02 1.33
C GLU A 282 -15.15 -11.32 0.81
N ALA A 283 -15.28 -11.87 -0.40
CA ALA A 283 -16.57 -12.20 -0.99
C ALA A 283 -17.49 -13.07 -0.09
N PRO A 284 -17.01 -14.14 0.58
CA PRO A 284 -17.83 -14.91 1.52
C PRO A 284 -18.27 -14.14 2.76
N ALA A 285 -17.52 -13.10 3.16
CA ALA A 285 -17.79 -12.31 4.37
C ALA A 285 -18.86 -11.22 4.16
N MET A 286 -19.30 -10.97 2.92
CA MET A 286 -20.24 -9.90 2.57
C MET A 286 -21.67 -10.12 3.10
N GLY A 287 -21.99 -11.30 3.62
CA GLY A 287 -23.31 -11.62 4.19
C GLY A 287 -24.45 -11.77 3.18
N HIS A 288 -24.18 -11.58 1.89
CA HIS A 288 -25.09 -11.80 0.77
C HIS A 288 -24.36 -12.50 -0.39
N GLU A 289 -25.12 -13.15 -1.28
CA GLU A 289 -24.55 -13.66 -2.52
C GLU A 289 -24.14 -12.48 -3.42
N VAL A 290 -22.86 -12.40 -3.76
CA VAL A 290 -22.28 -11.29 -4.55
C VAL A 290 -22.03 -11.68 -6.02
N THR A 291 -22.60 -12.80 -6.47
CA THR A 291 -22.45 -13.28 -7.85
C THR A 291 -22.89 -12.24 -8.87
N GLY A 292 -22.09 -12.12 -9.92
CA GLY A 292 -22.37 -11.24 -11.04
C GLY A 292 -21.83 -9.83 -10.88
N HIS A 293 -21.38 -9.44 -9.69
CA HIS A 293 -20.55 -8.25 -9.49
C HIS A 293 -19.15 -8.46 -10.07
N TYR A 294 -18.40 -7.37 -10.21
CA TYR A 294 -17.09 -7.34 -10.86
C TYR A 294 -16.02 -6.84 -9.89
N ALA A 295 -14.79 -7.26 -10.12
CA ALA A 295 -13.63 -6.63 -9.53
C ALA A 295 -12.53 -6.44 -10.59
N SER A 296 -11.72 -5.40 -10.42
CA SER A 296 -10.52 -5.15 -11.21
C SER A 296 -9.30 -5.43 -10.37
N TRP A 297 -8.47 -6.36 -10.81
CA TRP A 297 -7.27 -6.80 -10.10
C TRP A 297 -6.18 -7.21 -11.11
N ASN A 298 -4.97 -7.41 -10.62
CA ASN A 298 -3.84 -7.88 -11.42
C ASN A 298 -3.66 -9.39 -11.29
N TYR A 299 -4.12 -9.97 -10.18
CA TYR A 299 -4.19 -11.39 -9.93
C TYR A 299 -5.60 -11.85 -9.54
N PHE A 300 -5.96 -13.05 -9.98
CA PHE A 300 -7.08 -13.83 -9.46
C PHE A 300 -6.59 -15.26 -9.21
N GLN A 301 -7.11 -15.92 -8.19
CA GLN A 301 -6.76 -17.33 -7.91
C GLN A 301 -7.01 -18.24 -9.12
N SER A 302 -7.97 -17.89 -9.98
CA SER A 302 -8.35 -18.64 -11.17
C SER A 302 -7.38 -18.51 -12.35
N LEU A 303 -6.36 -17.66 -12.27
CA LEU A 303 -5.39 -17.45 -13.35
C LEU A 303 -4.62 -18.74 -13.70
N LYS A 304 -4.37 -18.94 -15.00
CA LYS A 304 -3.69 -20.13 -15.55
C LYS A 304 -2.26 -19.82 -15.96
N THR A 305 -1.44 -19.33 -15.03
CA THR A 305 0.00 -19.12 -15.25
C THR A 305 0.79 -20.36 -14.79
N PRO A 306 2.03 -20.55 -15.26
CA PRO A 306 2.87 -21.68 -14.83
C PRO A 306 3.18 -21.70 -13.33
N THR A 307 3.35 -20.52 -12.71
CA THR A 307 3.75 -20.38 -11.31
C THR A 307 2.57 -20.48 -10.34
N ASN A 308 1.37 -20.05 -10.75
CA ASN A 308 0.21 -19.96 -9.86
C ASN A 308 -0.17 -21.27 -9.13
N PRO A 309 -0.19 -22.45 -9.78
CA PRO A 309 -0.52 -23.70 -9.09
C PRO A 309 0.38 -23.99 -7.89
N LYS A 310 1.67 -23.61 -7.95
CA LYS A 310 2.61 -23.78 -6.84
C LYS A 310 2.27 -22.85 -5.68
N PHE A 311 2.00 -21.57 -5.96
CA PHE A 311 1.60 -20.61 -4.94
C PHE A 311 0.32 -21.03 -4.21
N ILE A 312 -0.70 -21.46 -4.96
CA ILE A 312 -1.96 -21.97 -4.39
C ILE A 312 -1.71 -23.24 -3.56
N GLN A 313 -0.85 -24.16 -4.03
CA GLN A 313 -0.52 -25.38 -3.30
C GLN A 313 0.23 -25.09 -2.00
N SER A 314 1.23 -24.22 -2.04
CA SER A 314 1.95 -23.75 -0.86
C SER A 314 1.00 -23.13 0.14
N TRP A 315 0.11 -22.24 -0.32
CA TRP A 315 -0.85 -21.60 0.56
C TRP A 315 -1.81 -22.61 1.18
N LYS A 316 -2.37 -23.55 0.41
CA LYS A 316 -3.24 -24.61 0.95
C LYS A 316 -2.55 -25.51 1.97
N ALA A 317 -1.23 -25.70 1.83
CA ALA A 317 -0.44 -26.50 2.77
C ALA A 317 -0.03 -25.70 4.02
N TYR A 318 -0.08 -24.37 3.97
CA TYR A 318 0.36 -23.52 5.07
C TYR A 318 -0.62 -23.58 6.26
N PRO A 319 -0.13 -23.62 7.52
CA PRO A 319 -1.00 -23.70 8.70
C PRO A 319 -2.04 -22.58 8.76
N ASN A 320 -3.28 -22.94 9.12
CA ASN A 320 -4.43 -22.02 9.25
C ASN A 320 -4.83 -21.28 7.96
N SER A 321 -4.39 -21.77 6.80
CA SER A 321 -4.78 -21.25 5.51
C SER A 321 -6.25 -21.53 5.19
N SER A 322 -6.91 -20.54 4.58
CA SER A 322 -8.22 -20.67 3.93
C SER A 322 -8.17 -21.53 2.65
N GLY A 323 -6.97 -21.68 2.05
CA GLY A 323 -6.77 -22.22 0.72
C GLY A 323 -7.24 -21.31 -0.42
N VAL A 324 -7.69 -20.10 -0.09
CA VAL A 324 -8.11 -19.06 -1.02
C VAL A 324 -7.00 -18.00 -1.11
N THR A 325 -6.74 -17.45 -2.28
CA THR A 325 -5.71 -16.44 -2.50
C THR A 325 -6.30 -15.21 -3.18
N SER A 326 -5.76 -14.03 -2.91
CA SER A 326 -6.17 -12.77 -3.53
C SER A 326 -4.99 -11.99 -4.10
N ASP A 327 -5.28 -10.92 -4.82
CA ASP A 327 -4.27 -10.02 -5.39
C ASP A 327 -3.33 -9.39 -4.35
N PRO A 328 -3.80 -8.78 -3.24
CA PRO A 328 -2.90 -8.25 -2.21
C PRO A 328 -2.03 -9.31 -1.53
N MET A 329 -2.55 -10.54 -1.40
CA MET A 329 -1.75 -11.68 -0.90
C MET A 329 -0.62 -12.04 -1.87
N GLU A 330 -0.92 -12.06 -3.17
CA GLU A 330 0.04 -12.32 -4.23
C GLU A 330 1.10 -11.22 -4.34
N ALA A 331 0.69 -9.95 -4.28
CA ALA A 331 1.62 -8.83 -4.26
C ALA A 331 2.55 -8.87 -3.04
N ALA A 332 2.07 -9.34 -1.88
CA ALA A 332 2.90 -9.51 -0.69
C ALA A 332 3.90 -10.67 -0.85
N TYR A 333 3.48 -11.76 -1.48
CA TYR A 333 4.38 -12.84 -1.89
C TYR A 333 5.48 -12.31 -2.83
N ILE A 334 5.12 -11.57 -3.89
CA ILE A 334 6.08 -10.93 -4.80
C ILE A 334 7.04 -10.05 -4.00
N SER A 335 6.56 -9.27 -3.04
CA SER A 335 7.37 -8.29 -2.32
C SER A 335 8.60 -8.88 -1.62
N LEU A 336 8.46 -10.04 -0.99
CA LEU A 336 9.59 -10.73 -0.33
C LEU A 336 10.57 -11.33 -1.33
N TYR A 337 10.08 -11.91 -2.42
CA TYR A 337 10.94 -12.45 -3.47
C TYR A 337 11.63 -11.36 -4.29
N LEU A 338 10.99 -10.20 -4.47
CA LEU A 338 11.60 -9.01 -5.06
C LEU A 338 12.74 -8.50 -4.17
N TYR A 339 12.50 -8.38 -2.85
CA TYR A 339 13.55 -8.00 -1.91
C TYR A 339 14.73 -8.98 -1.93
N LYS A 340 14.47 -10.30 -1.90
CA LYS A 340 15.50 -11.33 -2.05
C LYS A 340 16.32 -11.12 -3.32
N SER A 341 15.66 -10.94 -4.46
CA SER A 341 16.31 -10.75 -5.77
C SER A 341 17.18 -9.49 -5.79
N LEU A 342 16.68 -8.39 -5.23
CA LEU A 342 17.40 -7.12 -5.13
C LEU A 342 18.64 -7.23 -4.23
N VAL A 343 18.51 -7.82 -3.05
CA VAL A 343 19.63 -8.03 -2.12
C VAL A 343 20.68 -8.96 -2.71
N GLU A 344 20.26 -10.04 -3.36
CA GLU A 344 21.17 -10.97 -4.04
C GLU A 344 21.91 -10.31 -5.19
N LYS A 345 21.24 -9.45 -5.96
CA LYS A 345 21.87 -8.66 -7.03
C LYS A 345 22.83 -7.61 -6.49
N ALA A 346 22.49 -6.96 -5.38
CA ALA A 346 23.34 -6.00 -4.69
C ALA A 346 24.53 -6.66 -3.97
N GLY A 347 24.42 -7.96 -3.64
CA GLY A 347 25.35 -8.64 -2.74
C GLY A 347 25.37 -8.02 -1.34
N SER A 348 24.30 -7.33 -0.93
CA SER A 348 24.26 -6.54 0.31
C SER A 348 22.83 -6.25 0.75
N PHE A 349 22.65 -6.16 2.08
CA PHE A 349 21.42 -5.67 2.71
C PHE A 349 21.40 -4.14 2.89
N ASP A 350 22.47 -3.45 2.47
CA ASP A 350 22.56 -2.00 2.52
C ASP A 350 21.56 -1.34 1.56
N VAL A 351 20.79 -0.37 2.05
CA VAL A 351 19.68 0.24 1.31
C VAL A 351 20.13 0.96 0.05
N ASP A 352 21.25 1.67 0.11
CA ASP A 352 21.76 2.41 -1.05
C ASP A 352 22.26 1.45 -2.12
N LYS A 353 22.93 0.35 -1.72
CA LYS A 353 23.33 -0.72 -2.66
C LYS A 353 22.15 -1.46 -3.26
N VAL A 354 21.08 -1.69 -2.50
CA VAL A 354 19.83 -2.30 -2.99
C VAL A 354 19.18 -1.39 -4.03
N ASN A 355 19.08 -0.08 -3.75
CA ASN A 355 18.53 0.90 -4.70
C ASN A 355 19.42 1.06 -5.94
N ASP A 356 20.74 1.00 -5.79
CA ASP A 356 21.67 0.97 -6.91
C ASP A 356 21.47 -0.29 -7.78
N ALA A 357 21.22 -1.44 -7.16
CA ALA A 357 20.94 -2.68 -7.88
C ALA A 357 19.62 -2.60 -8.67
N ALA A 358 18.57 -2.00 -8.09
CA ALA A 358 17.31 -1.74 -8.77
C ALA A 358 17.49 -0.88 -10.03
N LYS A 359 18.28 0.20 -9.96
CA LYS A 359 18.52 1.10 -11.09
C LYS A 359 19.41 0.51 -12.17
N LYS A 360 20.46 -0.22 -11.79
CA LYS A 360 21.51 -0.69 -12.70
C LYS A 360 21.17 -1.99 -13.41
N ASN A 361 20.11 -2.68 -13.00
CA ASN A 361 19.79 -4.02 -13.50
C ASN A 361 18.31 -4.13 -13.86
N THR A 362 18.03 -4.91 -14.90
CA THR A 362 16.68 -5.40 -15.12
C THR A 362 16.40 -6.50 -14.10
N ILE A 363 15.45 -6.23 -13.19
CA ILE A 363 14.99 -7.21 -12.20
C ILE A 363 13.63 -7.73 -12.65
N THR A 364 13.58 -9.02 -12.95
CA THR A 364 12.36 -9.74 -13.34
C THR A 364 12.09 -10.89 -12.38
N PHE A 365 10.83 -11.18 -12.12
CA PHE A 365 10.41 -12.25 -11.22
C PHE A 365 9.23 -13.02 -11.81
N ASP A 366 9.31 -14.35 -11.84
CA ASP A 366 8.20 -15.20 -12.27
C ASP A 366 7.18 -15.31 -11.12
N ALA A 367 6.20 -14.42 -11.12
CA ALA A 367 5.16 -14.35 -10.11
C ALA A 367 3.95 -15.24 -10.45
N PRO A 368 3.06 -15.51 -9.49
CA PRO A 368 1.76 -16.13 -9.77
C PRO A 368 0.93 -15.38 -10.82
N GLU A 369 1.01 -14.05 -10.91
CA GLU A 369 0.38 -13.27 -11.99
C GLU A 369 1.10 -13.34 -13.35
N GLY A 370 2.28 -13.95 -13.41
CA GLY A 370 3.18 -14.01 -14.57
C GLY A 370 4.50 -13.28 -14.32
N THR A 371 5.32 -13.09 -15.35
CA THR A 371 6.63 -12.45 -15.17
C THR A 371 6.49 -10.95 -14.96
N VAL A 372 6.79 -10.47 -13.76
CA VAL A 372 6.79 -9.04 -13.40
C VAL A 372 8.18 -8.45 -13.60
N THR A 373 8.24 -7.17 -13.96
CA THR A 373 9.47 -6.40 -14.12
C THR A 373 9.44 -5.19 -13.21
N LEU A 374 10.52 -4.96 -12.47
CA LEU A 374 10.70 -3.74 -11.66
C LEU A 374 11.11 -2.57 -12.56
N ASP A 375 10.42 -1.44 -12.42
CA ASP A 375 10.92 -0.14 -12.84
C ASP A 375 11.87 0.40 -11.77
N GLY A 376 13.17 0.45 -12.10
CA GLY A 376 14.22 0.88 -11.19
C GLY A 376 14.22 2.38 -10.87
N ASP A 377 13.49 3.21 -11.63
CA ASP A 377 13.43 4.65 -11.42
C ASP A 377 12.31 5.05 -10.46
N ASN A 378 11.15 4.39 -10.55
CA ASN A 378 9.99 4.69 -9.71
C ASN A 378 9.66 3.61 -8.66
N HIS A 379 10.38 2.49 -8.67
CA HIS A 379 10.27 1.36 -7.74
C HIS A 379 8.90 0.64 -7.75
N HIS A 380 8.13 0.76 -8.83
CA HIS A 380 6.92 -0.02 -9.06
C HIS A 380 7.23 -1.23 -9.95
N ILE A 381 6.32 -2.22 -9.94
CA ILE A 381 6.41 -3.36 -10.86
C ILE A 381 5.38 -3.26 -11.99
N SER A 382 5.72 -3.78 -13.16
CA SER A 382 4.76 -4.05 -14.24
C SER A 382 3.77 -5.11 -13.77
N LYS A 383 2.48 -4.94 -14.05
CA LYS A 383 1.42 -5.89 -13.68
C LYS A 383 0.48 -6.14 -14.86
N PRO A 384 -0.11 -7.33 -15.02
CA PRO A 384 -1.19 -7.55 -15.98
C PRO A 384 -2.49 -6.92 -15.43
N GLY A 385 -3.42 -6.53 -16.29
CA GLY A 385 -4.74 -6.05 -15.86
C GLY A 385 -5.82 -7.10 -16.09
N HIS A 386 -6.70 -7.32 -15.13
CA HIS A 386 -7.82 -8.25 -15.26
C HIS A 386 -9.12 -7.66 -14.71
N ILE A 387 -10.24 -7.90 -15.40
CA ILE A 387 -11.59 -7.74 -14.84
C ILE A 387 -12.16 -9.12 -14.60
N GLY A 388 -12.46 -9.42 -13.34
CA GLY A 388 -13.12 -10.65 -12.91
C GLY A 388 -14.59 -10.41 -12.64
N ARG A 389 -15.44 -11.38 -12.97
CA ARG A 389 -16.84 -11.43 -12.56
C ARG A 389 -17.00 -12.51 -11.49
N ILE A 390 -17.59 -12.15 -10.35
CA ILE A 390 -17.82 -13.08 -9.25
C ILE A 390 -18.80 -14.17 -9.70
N ASN A 391 -18.42 -15.44 -9.52
CA ASN A 391 -19.25 -16.61 -9.79
C ASN A 391 -19.86 -17.16 -8.49
N SER A 392 -20.76 -18.15 -8.61
CA SER A 392 -21.50 -18.72 -7.48
C SER A 392 -20.65 -19.46 -6.43
N LYS A 393 -19.34 -19.59 -6.66
CA LYS A 393 -18.38 -20.14 -5.70
C LYS A 393 -17.56 -19.06 -4.99
N ASN A 394 -17.95 -17.78 -5.11
CA ASN A 394 -17.19 -16.63 -4.60
C ASN A 394 -15.75 -16.58 -5.16
N GLN A 395 -15.59 -17.00 -6.41
CA GLN A 395 -14.36 -16.90 -7.19
C GLN A 395 -14.60 -16.00 -8.40
N PHE A 396 -13.54 -15.59 -9.08
CA PHE A 396 -13.64 -14.71 -10.24
C PHE A 396 -13.44 -15.48 -11.54
N ASP A 397 -14.42 -15.36 -12.44
CA ASP A 397 -14.23 -15.69 -13.85
C ASP A 397 -13.66 -14.46 -14.55
N VAL A 398 -12.47 -14.57 -15.13
CA VAL A 398 -11.85 -13.47 -15.88
C VAL A 398 -12.65 -13.19 -17.15
N VAL A 399 -13.24 -12.00 -17.24
CA VAL A 399 -14.07 -11.55 -18.38
C VAL A 399 -13.36 -10.55 -19.29
N TRP A 400 -12.23 -10.00 -18.82
CA TRP A 400 -11.33 -9.17 -19.60
C TRP A 400 -9.92 -9.30 -19.03
N ALA A 401 -8.91 -9.25 -19.91
CA ALA A 401 -7.50 -9.23 -19.55
C ALA A 401 -6.75 -8.27 -20.47
N SER A 402 -5.69 -7.63 -19.99
CA SER A 402 -4.80 -6.82 -20.81
C SER A 402 -3.99 -7.71 -21.77
N ASP A 403 -3.74 -7.24 -22.98
CA ASP A 403 -2.96 -7.99 -23.99
C ASP A 403 -1.50 -8.20 -23.59
N LYS A 404 -0.97 -7.29 -22.77
CA LYS A 404 0.38 -7.30 -22.24
C LYS A 404 0.40 -6.82 -20.79
N PHE A 405 1.52 -7.04 -20.12
CA PHE A 405 1.80 -6.38 -18.85
C PHE A 405 1.81 -4.86 -19.05
N ILE A 406 1.23 -4.16 -18.08
CA ILE A 406 1.09 -2.71 -18.08
C ILE A 406 2.26 -2.16 -17.27
N GLU A 407 3.11 -1.37 -17.92
CA GLU A 407 4.19 -0.65 -17.26
C GLU A 407 3.62 0.35 -16.24
N PRO A 408 4.23 0.50 -15.06
CA PRO A 408 3.70 1.41 -14.05
C PRO A 408 3.88 2.86 -14.49
N ASP A 409 2.79 3.63 -14.48
CA ASP A 409 2.82 5.08 -14.66
C ASP A 409 2.10 5.73 -13.47
N PRO A 410 2.74 5.79 -12.28
CA PRO A 410 2.08 6.27 -11.07
C PRO A 410 1.63 7.72 -11.18
N TYR A 411 2.24 8.51 -12.08
CA TYR A 411 1.90 9.91 -12.32
C TYR A 411 1.03 10.10 -13.55
N LEU A 412 0.56 9.03 -14.20
CA LEU A 412 -0.27 9.09 -15.41
C LEU A 412 0.27 10.08 -16.46
N LYS A 413 1.60 10.14 -16.62
CA LYS A 413 2.28 11.06 -17.55
C LYS A 413 1.92 10.78 -19.01
N GLY A 414 1.49 9.56 -19.35
CA GLY A 414 1.09 9.16 -20.70
C GLY A 414 -0.32 9.58 -21.11
N TYR A 415 -1.08 10.30 -20.28
CA TYR A 415 -2.50 10.55 -20.47
C TYR A 415 -2.81 12.05 -20.65
N ASP A 416 -3.20 12.45 -21.87
CA ASP A 416 -3.48 13.86 -22.22
C ASP A 416 -4.62 14.49 -21.42
N TRP A 417 -5.60 13.69 -20.97
CA TRP A 417 -6.71 14.13 -20.13
C TRP A 417 -6.29 14.47 -18.69
N PHE A 418 -5.05 14.15 -18.30
CA PHE A 418 -4.51 14.46 -16.98
C PHE A 418 -3.24 15.33 -17.06
N PRO A 419 -3.39 16.60 -17.48
CA PRO A 419 -2.25 17.48 -17.69
C PRO A 419 -1.54 17.82 -16.36
N ALA A 420 -0.26 18.21 -16.47
CA ALA A 420 0.64 18.40 -15.34
C ALA A 420 0.07 19.32 -14.24
N ASN A 421 -0.57 20.43 -14.60
CA ASN A 421 -1.13 21.36 -13.61
C ASN A 421 -2.26 20.75 -12.75
N ILE A 422 -3.10 19.88 -13.33
CA ILE A 422 -4.15 19.18 -12.57
C ILE A 422 -3.54 18.06 -11.74
N ARG A 423 -2.54 17.38 -12.30
CA ARG A 423 -1.80 16.35 -11.58
C ARG A 423 -1.09 16.90 -10.36
N ASP A 424 -0.37 18.01 -10.49
CA ASP A 424 0.39 18.60 -9.39
C ASP A 424 -0.56 19.04 -8.27
N GLN A 425 -1.75 19.56 -8.60
CA GLN A 425 -2.80 19.86 -7.61
C GLN A 425 -3.29 18.61 -6.87
N LEU A 426 -3.44 17.48 -7.56
CA LEU A 426 -3.85 16.23 -6.92
C LEU A 426 -2.73 15.59 -6.10
N VAL A 427 -1.47 15.73 -6.52
CA VAL A 427 -0.30 15.33 -5.72
C VAL A 427 -0.31 16.11 -4.40
N ASP A 428 -0.45 17.44 -4.45
CA ASP A 428 -0.49 18.28 -3.26
C ASP A 428 -1.69 17.95 -2.35
N ALA A 429 -2.85 17.65 -2.93
CA ALA A 429 -4.05 17.29 -2.19
C ALA A 429 -4.00 15.89 -1.56
N ALA A 430 -3.27 14.96 -2.17
CA ALA A 430 -3.07 13.62 -1.63
C ALA A 430 -2.11 13.62 -0.42
N GLY A 431 -1.26 14.65 -0.29
CA GLY A 431 -0.13 14.66 0.64
C GLY A 431 0.88 13.57 0.29
#